data_AF-A0A9P5ZPW7-F1
#
_entry.id   AF-A0A9P5ZPW7-F1
#
_cell.length_a   1.000
_cell.length_b   1.000
_cell.length_c   1.000
_cell.angle_alpha   90.00
_cell.angle_beta   90.00
_cell.angle_gamma   90.00
#
_symmetry.space_group_name_H-M   'P 1'
#
loop_
_entity.id
_entity.type
_entity.pdbx_description
1 polymer ?
#
loop_
_entity_poly.entity_id
_entity_poly.type
_entity_poly.pdbx_seq_one_letter_code
_entity_poly.pdbx_strand_id
1 'polypeptide(L)' 'YRCYINGCTQVNKRRDHILTHLHSHLDYRPFRCQTCPANFLRKNELKRHELSHTGVRPHVC' A
#
# COMPACT_ATOMS: atom_id res chain seq x y z
N TYR A 1 13.91 -10.68 -4.43
CA TYR A 1 12.92 -11.42 -3.64
C TYR A 1 11.81 -11.90 -4.56
N ARG A 2 11.71 -13.22 -4.76
CA ARG A 2 10.74 -13.87 -5.65
C ARG A 2 9.48 -14.27 -4.87
N CYS A 3 8.31 -14.11 -5.48
CA CYS A 3 7.05 -14.69 -4.98
C CYS A 3 6.96 -16.17 -5.39
N TYR A 4 6.46 -17.01 -4.49
CA TYR A 4 6.30 -18.46 -4.70
C TYR A 4 4.84 -18.92 -4.68
N ILE A 5 3.89 -17.98 -4.67
CA ILE A 5 2.46 -18.29 -4.77
C ILE A 5 2.16 -18.78 -6.18
N ASN A 6 1.39 -19.87 -6.29
CA ASN A 6 1.02 -20.47 -7.57
C ASN A 6 0.36 -19.43 -8.48
N GLY A 7 0.85 -19.32 -9.72
CA GLY A 7 0.35 -18.37 -10.71
C GLY A 7 0.92 -16.95 -10.57
N CYS A 8 1.82 -16.68 -9.61
CA CYS A 8 2.49 -15.39 -9.48
C CYS A 8 3.96 -15.45 -9.91
N THR A 9 4.34 -14.61 -10.88
CA THR A 9 5.73 -14.50 -11.39
C THR A 9 6.45 -13.26 -10.90
N GLN A 10 5.89 -12.53 -9.93
CA GLN A 10 6.44 -11.28 -9.44
C GLN A 10 7.79 -11.47 -8.73
N VAL A 11 8.73 -10.58 -9.07
CA VAL A 11 10.04 -10.50 -8.43
C VAL A 11 10.29 -9.06 -8.00
N ASN A 12 10.48 -8.85 -6.70
CA ASN A 12 10.78 -7.55 -6.12
C ASN A 12 12.26 -7.40 -5.82
N LYS A 13 12.79 -6.19 -6.01
CA LYS A 13 14.20 -5.86 -5.72
C LYS A 13 14.48 -5.71 -4.22
N ARG A 14 13.46 -5.37 -3.42
CA ARG A 14 13.59 -5.10 -1.97
C ARG A 14 12.70 -5.99 -1.11
N ARG A 15 13.10 -6.20 0.14
CA ARG A 15 12.39 -7.07 1.09
C ARG A 15 11.03 -6.50 1.47
N ASP A 16 10.95 -5.21 1.73
CA ASP A 16 9.70 -4.52 2.09
C ASP A 16 8.66 -4.59 0.97
N HIS A 17 9.12 -4.60 -0.29
CA HIS A 17 8.25 -4.72 -1.46
C HIS A 17 7.63 -6.11 -1.60
N ILE A 18 8.40 -7.19 -1.40
CA ILE A 18 7.83 -8.54 -1.45
C ILE A 18 6.83 -8.76 -0.32
N LEU A 19 7.08 -8.26 0.89
CA LEU A 19 6.14 -8.36 2.01
C LEU A 19 4.81 -7.65 1.69
N THR A 20 4.88 -6.43 1.16
CA THR A 20 3.67 -5.71 0.72
C THR A 20 2.94 -6.46 -0.40
N HIS A 21 3.68 -7.06 -1.33
CA HIS A 21 3.10 -7.85 -2.41
C HIS A 21 2.37 -9.09 -1.86
N LEU A 22 2.95 -9.80 -0.89
CA LEU A 22 2.28 -10.93 -0.25
C LEU A 22 0.98 -10.52 0.45
N HIS A 23 0.94 -9.33 1.05
CA HIS A 23 -0.32 -8.79 1.60
C HIS A 23 -1.43 -8.67 0.55
N SER A 24 -1.10 -8.36 -0.72
CA SER A 24 -2.11 -8.30 -1.79
C SER A 24 -2.69 -9.66 -2.17
N HIS A 25 -1.96 -10.77 -1.94
CA HIS A 25 -2.50 -12.11 -2.14
C HIS A 25 -3.48 -12.52 -1.04
N LEU A 26 -3.34 -11.96 0.16
CA LEU A 26 -4.18 -12.23 1.32
C LEU A 26 -5.31 -11.21 1.47
N ASP A 27 -5.44 -10.27 0.52
CA ASP A 27 -6.27 -9.07 0.64
C ASP A 27 -6.09 -8.31 1.95
N TYR A 28 -4.90 -8.45 2.55
CA TYR A 28 -4.59 -7.89 3.85
C TYR A 28 -4.12 -6.44 3.67
N ARG A 29 -4.92 -5.49 4.14
CA ARG A 29 -4.63 -4.05 4.02
C ARG A 29 -4.52 -3.43 5.41
N PRO A 30 -3.32 -3.46 6.04
CA PRO A 30 -3.18 -3.07 7.44
C PRO A 30 -3.39 -1.57 7.69
N PHE A 31 -3.30 -0.73 6.66
CA PHE A 31 -3.40 0.72 6.80
C PHE A 31 -4.81 1.20 6.46
N ARG A 32 -5.66 1.31 7.48
CA ARG A 32 -7.04 1.77 7.33
C ARG A 32 -7.18 3.27 7.55
N CYS A 33 -7.91 3.93 6.67
CA CYS A 33 -8.32 5.32 6.85
C CYS A 33 -9.33 5.44 8.00
N GLN A 34 -9.16 6.46 8.85
CA GLN A 34 -10.06 6.68 9.99
C GLN A 34 -11.33 7.43 9.59
N THR A 35 -11.29 8.18 8.49
CA THR A 35 -12.42 9.00 8.01
C THR A 35 -13.30 8.31 6.98
N CYS A 36 -12.83 7.23 6.35
CA CYS A 36 -13.60 6.51 5.33
C CYS A 36 -13.25 5.01 5.33
N PRO A 37 -14.02 4.13 4.63
CA PRO A 37 -13.77 2.69 4.64
C PRO A 37 -12.57 2.25 3.77
N ALA A 38 -11.73 3.19 3.31
CA ALA A 38 -10.59 2.88 2.46
C ALA A 38 -9.43 2.25 3.25
N ASN A 39 -8.84 1.19 2.68
CA ASN A 39 -7.72 0.45 3.26
C ASN A 39 -6.56 0.37 2.24
N PHE A 40 -5.33 0.48 2.72
CA PHE A 40 -4.13 0.55 1.91
C PHE A 40 -3.11 -0.52 2.30
N LEU A 41 -2.26 -0.88 1.33
CA LEU A 41 -1.19 -1.87 1.52
C LEU A 41 0.05 -1.22 2.13
N ARG A 42 0.25 0.09 1.93
CA ARG A 42 1.39 0.84 2.45
C ARG A 42 1.00 2.10 3.23
N LYS A 43 1.84 2.46 4.20
CA LYS A 43 1.66 3.67 5.02
C LYS A 43 1.71 4.97 4.21
N ASN A 44 2.59 5.05 3.20
CA ASN A 44 2.70 6.23 2.35
C ASN A 44 1.46 6.44 1.46
N GLU A 45 0.81 5.36 1.04
CA GLU A 45 -0.45 5.41 0.30
C GLU A 45 -1.56 5.97 1.18
N LEU A 46 -1.69 5.48 2.43
CA LEU A 46 -2.63 6.03 3.42
C LEU A 46 -2.38 7.51 3.66
N LYS A 47 -1.14 7.92 3.94
CA LYS A 47 -0.80 9.34 4.16
C LYS A 47 -1.19 10.21 2.98
N ARG A 48 -0.90 9.76 1.75
CA ARG A 48 -1.28 10.49 0.54
C ARG A 48 -2.81 10.57 0.39
N HIS A 49 -3.51 9.51 0.74
CA HIS A 49 -4.97 9.50 0.75
C HIS A 49 -5.55 10.44 1.79
N GLU A 50 -5.01 10.50 3.01
CA GLU A 50 -5.46 11.43 4.06
C GLU A 50 -5.36 12.89 3.63
N LEU A 51 -4.36 13.26 2.82
CA LEU A 51 -4.25 14.60 2.25
C LEU A 51 -5.43 14.97 1.34
N SER A 52 -6.07 13.98 0.71
CA SER A 52 -7.28 14.22 -0.10
C SER A 52 -8.50 14.59 0.75
N HIS A 53 -8.54 14.17 2.03
CA HIS A 53 -9.58 14.57 2.96
C HIS A 53 -9.37 15.98 3.50
N THR A 54 -8.11 16.36 3.75
CA THR A 54 -7.79 17.67 4.32
C THR A 54 -7.67 18.77 3.28
N GLY A 55 -7.60 18.42 1.98
CA GLY A 55 -7.37 19.38 0.91
C GLY A 55 -5.99 20.04 0.94
N VAL A 56 -5.10 19.57 1.82
CA VAL A 56 -3.74 20.10 1.96
C VAL A 56 -2.95 19.71 0.72
N ARG A 57 -2.48 20.71 -0.04
CA ARG A 57 -1.48 20.54 -1.10
C ARG A 57 -0.09 20.68 -0.48
N PRO A 58 0.67 19.58 -0.26
CA PRO A 58 1.98 19.66 0.41
C PRO A 58 3.06 20.28 -0.49
N HIS A 59 2.83 20.25 -1.80
CA HIS A 59 3.73 20.80 -2.79
C HIS A 59 3.09 22.05 -3.37
N VAL A 60 3.64 23.19 -2.97
CA VAL A 60 3.37 24.49 -3.59
C VAL A 60 4.39 24.65 -4.72
N CYS A 61 3.93 25.09 -5.89
CA CYS A 61 4.78 25.29 -7.06
C CYS A 61 5.67 26.52 -6.90
#